data_AF-A0A928I5G7-F1
#
_entry.id   AF-A0A928I5G7-F1
#
_cell.length_a   1.000
_cell.length_b   1.000
_cell.length_c   1.000
_cell.angle_alpha   90.00
_cell.angle_beta   90.00
_cell.angle_gamma   90.00
#
_symmetry.space_group_name_H-M   'P 1'
#
loop_
_entity.id
_entity.type
_entity.pdbx_description
1 polymer ?
#
loop_
_entity_poly.entity_id
_entity_poly.type
_entity_poly.pdbx_seq_one_letter_code
_entity_poly.pdbx_strand_id
1 'polypeptide(L)'
;MAKLTNFIENYLKNKKISDYEGWLALYGKDADAAFRAEKAEADTAYATARAEHGSRASGLHARGLSGSGYSDYLNHAAYATRQSTLTNARRKKQETDAENERGYLAYLEGVAKEEEEAETAKKKEEQDLFNSLLSKNLIDEDAAVTYLTMRGVDEKKARELATESIKIHKGSRSYITQLINEASAAGMTYYTAYAYALKKGLNEQDAEEAATIAAFRSAKRKNHYPNSYNYY
;
A
#
# COMPACT_ATOMS: atom_id res chain seq x y z
N MET A 1 0.96 -24.08 18.87
CA MET A 1 1.95 -23.06 19.29
C MET A 1 2.38 -22.18 18.12
N ALA A 2 2.97 -22.71 17.03
CA ALA A 2 3.49 -21.91 15.90
C ALA A 2 2.47 -20.98 15.18
N LYS A 3 1.18 -21.37 15.11
CA LYS A 3 0.13 -20.53 14.48
C LYS A 3 -0.23 -19.29 15.30
N LEU A 4 -0.12 -19.35 16.63
CA LEU A 4 -0.44 -18.21 17.50
C LEU A 4 0.70 -17.19 17.50
N THR A 5 1.95 -17.66 17.48
CA THR A 5 3.14 -16.81 17.40
C THR A 5 3.18 -16.03 16.08
N ASN A 6 2.92 -16.71 14.94
CA ASN A 6 2.80 -16.03 13.64
C ASN A 6 1.61 -15.07 13.55
N PHE A 7 0.48 -15.38 14.22
CA PHE A 7 -0.65 -14.47 14.27
C PHE A 7 -0.34 -13.23 15.10
N ILE A 8 0.31 -13.38 16.26
CA ILE A 8 0.71 -12.25 17.11
C ILE A 8 1.79 -11.40 16.42
N GLU A 9 2.79 -12.02 15.78
CA GLU A 9 3.80 -11.29 15.01
C GLU A 9 3.21 -10.55 13.81
N ASN A 10 2.28 -11.17 13.06
CA ASN A 10 1.59 -10.49 11.97
C ASN A 10 0.59 -9.45 12.48
N TYR A 11 -0.09 -9.69 13.60
CA TYR A 11 -1.03 -8.74 14.21
C TYR A 11 -0.30 -7.51 14.76
N LEU A 12 0.89 -7.70 15.35
CA LEU A 12 1.76 -6.62 15.81
C LEU A 12 2.42 -5.87 14.65
N LYS A 13 2.83 -6.56 13.57
CA LYS A 13 3.27 -5.91 12.32
C LYS A 13 2.16 -5.10 11.65
N ASN A 14 0.93 -5.61 11.67
CA ASN A 14 -0.22 -5.01 10.98
C ASN A 14 -0.93 -3.91 11.77
N LYS A 15 -0.62 -3.75 13.07
CA LYS A 15 -1.12 -2.61 13.83
C LYS A 15 -0.23 -1.42 13.49
N LYS A 16 -0.59 -0.72 12.40
CA LYS A 16 0.02 0.57 12.06
C LYS A 16 0.02 1.43 13.31
N ILE A 17 1.22 1.80 13.74
CA ILE A 17 1.39 2.65 14.89
C ILE A 17 1.00 4.05 14.44
N SER A 18 -0.02 4.59 15.09
CA SER A 18 -0.65 5.86 14.69
C SER A 18 0.18 7.09 15.04
N ASP A 19 1.13 6.97 15.96
CA ASP A 19 1.89 8.09 16.51
C ASP A 19 3.32 7.72 16.93
N TYR A 20 4.13 8.76 17.12
CA TYR A 20 5.53 8.63 17.52
C TYR A 20 5.68 8.02 18.91
N GLU A 21 4.76 8.31 19.84
CA GLU A 21 4.81 7.79 21.22
C GLU A 21 4.62 6.27 21.28
N GLY A 22 3.66 5.74 20.50
CA GLY A 22 3.46 4.30 20.36
C GLY A 22 4.66 3.63 19.69
N TRP A 23 5.32 4.31 18.75
CA TRP A 23 6.52 3.78 18.07
C TRP A 23 7.70 3.75 19.03
N LEU A 24 7.89 4.82 19.79
CA LEU A 24 8.91 4.92 20.83
C LEU A 24 8.76 3.81 21.88
N ALA A 25 7.52 3.50 22.30
CA ALA A 25 7.26 2.46 23.28
C ALA A 25 7.64 1.05 22.81
N LEU A 26 7.60 0.79 21.49
CA LEU A 26 7.86 -0.53 20.92
C LEU A 26 9.28 -0.68 20.37
N TYR A 27 9.84 0.38 19.79
CA TYR A 27 11.09 0.35 19.03
C TYR A 27 12.12 1.39 19.48
N GLY A 28 11.69 2.42 20.20
CA GLY A 28 12.55 3.51 20.64
C GLY A 28 13.43 3.15 21.83
N LYS A 29 14.44 3.99 22.08
CA LYS A 29 15.24 3.98 23.30
C LYS A 29 14.78 5.12 24.22
N ASP A 30 14.60 4.83 25.51
CA ASP A 30 14.25 5.85 26.53
C ASP A 30 15.48 6.70 26.89
N ALA A 31 15.67 7.78 26.13
CA ALA A 31 16.76 8.73 26.30
C ALA A 31 16.71 9.45 27.66
N ASP A 32 15.52 9.64 28.23
CA ASP A 32 15.32 10.29 29.52
C ASP A 32 15.68 9.39 30.70
N ALA A 33 15.37 8.09 30.63
CA ALA A 33 15.85 7.13 31.61
C ALA A 33 17.38 7.03 31.60
N ALA A 34 17.99 6.95 30.42
CA ALA A 34 19.45 6.90 30.28
C ALA A 34 20.12 8.15 30.84
N PHE A 35 19.61 9.34 30.52
CA PHE A 35 20.13 10.60 31.06
C PHE A 35 19.97 10.69 32.59
N ARG A 36 18.83 10.27 33.14
CA ARG A 36 18.60 10.27 34.60
C ARG A 36 19.56 9.34 35.33
N ALA A 37 19.86 8.17 34.77
CA ALA A 37 20.84 7.24 35.31
C ALA A 37 22.25 7.85 35.32
N GLU A 38 22.73 8.37 34.19
CA GLU A 38 24.06 9.01 34.11
C GLU A 38 24.18 10.23 35.04
N LYS A 39 23.11 11.02 35.18
CA LYS A 39 23.06 12.14 36.13
C LYS A 39 23.18 11.65 37.58
N ALA A 40 22.43 10.61 37.96
CA ALA A 40 22.47 10.07 39.32
C ALA A 40 23.85 9.51 39.67
N GLU A 41 24.51 8.83 38.72
CA GLU A 41 25.89 8.37 38.87
C GLU A 41 26.87 9.53 39.04
N ALA A 42 26.76 10.58 38.20
CA ALA A 42 27.61 11.76 38.29
C ALA A 42 27.43 12.52 39.62
N ASP A 43 26.19 12.63 40.11
CA ASP A 43 25.86 13.25 41.40
C ASP A 43 26.41 12.42 42.57
N THR A 44 26.32 11.09 42.49
CA THR A 44 26.86 10.17 43.50
C THR A 44 28.39 10.24 43.55
N ALA A 45 29.05 10.20 42.39
CA ALA A 45 30.50 10.31 42.29
C ALA A 45 31.02 11.63 42.86
N TYR A 46 30.32 12.74 42.56
CA TYR A 46 30.66 14.05 43.12
C TYR A 46 30.46 14.09 44.65
N ALA A 47 29.37 13.52 45.17
CA ALA A 47 29.12 13.46 46.61
C ALA A 47 30.20 12.65 47.34
N THR A 48 30.60 11.49 46.81
CA THR A 48 31.70 10.67 47.35
C THR A 48 33.02 11.43 47.33
N ALA A 49 33.38 12.04 46.20
CA ALA A 49 34.61 12.83 46.09
C ALA A 49 34.63 13.98 47.12
N ARG A 50 33.52 14.70 47.26
CA ARG A 50 33.38 15.77 48.26
C ARG A 50 33.54 15.26 49.70
N ALA A 51 32.97 14.11 50.04
CA ALA A 51 33.11 13.50 51.36
C ALA A 51 34.56 13.09 51.65
N GLU A 52 35.24 12.47 50.68
CA GLU A 52 36.66 12.13 50.78
C GLU A 52 37.55 13.37 50.94
N HIS A 53 37.22 14.46 50.26
CA HIS A 53 37.93 15.74 50.41
C HIS A 53 37.79 16.30 51.83
N GLY A 54 36.58 16.29 52.40
CA GLY A 54 36.37 16.71 53.78
C GLY A 54 37.23 15.92 54.78
N SER A 55 37.26 14.59 54.63
CA SER A 55 38.08 13.70 55.47
C SER A 55 39.59 13.98 55.34
N ARG A 56 40.09 14.16 54.10
CA ARG A 56 41.50 14.48 53.86
C ARG A 56 41.89 15.88 54.35
N ALA A 57 41.02 16.86 54.19
CA ALA A 57 41.24 18.22 54.69
C ALA A 57 41.34 18.26 56.21
N SER A 58 40.47 17.53 56.93
CA SER A 58 40.58 17.36 58.38
C SER A 58 41.88 16.70 58.81
N GLY A 59 42.34 15.67 58.08
CA GLY A 59 43.63 15.02 58.34
C GLY A 59 44.84 15.92 58.10
N LEU A 60 44.80 16.79 57.09
CA LEU A 60 45.83 17.80 56.83
C LEU A 60 45.83 18.90 57.90
N HIS A 61 44.65 19.34 58.34
CA HIS A 61 44.52 20.31 59.43
C HIS A 61 45.06 19.77 60.75
N ALA A 62 44.77 18.50 61.08
CA ALA A 62 45.33 17.83 62.26
C ALA A 62 46.86 17.71 62.22
N ARG A 63 47.47 17.83 61.03
CA ARG A 63 48.93 17.83 60.83
C ARG A 63 49.52 19.24 60.65
N GLY A 64 48.73 20.30 60.84
CA GLY A 64 49.17 21.69 60.69
C GLY A 64 49.35 22.16 59.24
N LEU A 65 48.83 21.41 58.25
CA LEU A 65 49.02 21.65 56.81
C LEU A 65 47.77 22.24 56.12
N SER A 66 46.87 22.89 56.86
CA SER A 66 45.56 23.34 56.35
C SER A 66 45.57 24.49 55.34
N GLY A 67 46.73 25.10 55.05
CA GLY A 67 46.83 26.32 54.22
C GLY A 67 47.11 26.10 52.73
N SER A 68 47.16 24.86 52.23
CA SER A 68 47.72 24.58 50.88
C SER A 68 46.77 24.83 49.71
N GLY A 69 45.50 25.21 49.93
CA GLY A 69 44.49 25.37 48.86
C GLY A 69 44.12 24.06 48.12
N TYR A 70 44.75 22.94 48.49
CA TYR A 70 44.60 21.64 47.83
C TYR A 70 43.17 21.09 47.92
N SER A 71 42.46 21.42 49.01
CA SER A 71 41.05 21.05 49.19
C SER A 71 40.14 21.72 48.16
N ASP A 72 40.40 22.99 47.85
CA ASP A 72 39.59 23.74 46.88
C ASP A 72 39.87 23.25 45.46
N TYR A 73 41.14 23.01 45.12
CA TYR A 73 41.53 22.43 43.83
C TYR A 73 40.84 21.09 43.55
N LEU A 74 40.82 20.18 44.52
CA LEU A 74 40.19 18.87 44.34
C LEU A 74 38.66 18.96 44.22
N ASN A 75 38.00 19.84 44.98
CA ASN A 75 36.56 20.09 44.84
C ASN A 75 36.22 20.69 43.47
N HIS A 76 37.05 21.63 42.97
CA HIS A 76 36.92 22.17 41.62
C HIS A 76 37.11 21.08 40.55
N ALA A 77 38.07 20.17 40.72
CA ALA A 77 38.28 19.06 39.80
C ALA A 77 37.07 18.10 39.78
N ALA A 78 36.55 17.70 40.95
CA ALA A 78 35.37 16.84 41.05
C ALA A 78 34.12 17.50 40.44
N TYR A 79 33.94 18.80 40.65
CA TYR A 79 32.86 19.57 40.04
C TYR A 79 33.01 19.64 38.51
N ALA A 80 34.22 19.87 37.99
CA ALA A 80 34.50 19.89 36.57
C ALA A 80 34.21 18.53 35.91
N THR A 81 34.61 17.42 36.55
CA THR A 81 34.28 16.06 36.10
C THR A 81 32.77 15.85 36.04
N ARG A 82 32.03 16.23 37.09
CA ARG A 82 30.56 16.16 37.09
C ARG A 82 29.96 16.93 35.91
N GLN A 83 30.40 18.16 35.67
CA GLN A 83 29.89 18.97 34.55
C GLN A 83 30.21 18.36 33.19
N SER A 84 31.39 17.78 33.02
CA SER A 84 31.77 17.05 31.80
C SER A 84 30.86 15.83 31.58
N THR A 85 30.62 15.03 32.62
CA THR A 85 29.72 13.88 32.56
C THR A 85 28.30 14.29 32.18
N LEU A 86 27.76 15.34 32.81
CA LEU A 86 26.41 15.84 32.49
C LEU A 86 26.32 16.40 31.06
N THR A 87 27.38 17.04 30.57
CA THR A 87 27.44 17.54 29.18
C THR A 87 27.45 16.39 28.18
N ASN A 88 28.25 15.34 28.45
CA ASN A 88 28.26 14.13 27.63
C ASN A 88 26.91 13.40 27.67
N ALA A 89 26.28 13.31 28.84
CA ALA A 89 24.96 12.70 29.00
C ALA A 89 23.88 13.44 28.20
N ARG A 90 23.90 14.78 28.21
CA ARG A 90 23.00 15.60 27.38
C ARG A 90 23.22 15.36 25.89
N ARG A 91 24.49 15.28 25.46
CA ARG A 91 24.82 14.98 24.05
C ARG A 91 24.29 13.61 23.64
N LYS A 92 24.54 12.57 24.45
CA LYS A 92 24.01 11.22 24.20
C LYS A 92 22.49 11.19 24.16
N LYS A 93 21.82 11.95 25.04
CA LYS A 93 20.36 12.10 25.00
C LYS A 93 19.91 12.64 23.64
N GLN A 94 20.49 13.77 23.20
CA GLN A 94 20.17 14.38 21.90
C GLN A 94 20.44 13.44 20.72
N GLU A 95 21.56 12.69 20.76
CA GLU A 95 21.89 11.69 19.75
C GLU A 95 20.84 10.56 19.71
N THR A 96 20.39 10.10 20.88
CA THR A 96 19.36 9.06 21.00
C THR A 96 18.01 9.56 20.50
N ASP A 97 17.62 10.79 20.86
CA ASP A 97 16.39 11.41 20.38
C ASP A 97 16.41 11.54 18.84
N ALA A 98 17.54 11.94 18.25
CA ALA A 98 17.71 12.04 16.80
C ALA A 98 17.78 10.67 16.10
N GLU A 99 18.29 9.63 16.76
CA GLU A 99 18.19 8.25 16.27
C GLU A 99 16.74 7.77 16.25
N ASN A 100 16.00 8.01 17.33
CA ASN A 100 14.59 7.65 17.44
C ASN A 100 13.75 8.34 16.36
N GLU A 101 13.94 9.65 16.16
CA GLU A 101 13.24 10.42 15.13
C GLU A 101 13.51 9.87 13.72
N ARG A 102 14.77 9.61 13.38
CA ARG A 102 15.15 9.01 12.08
C ARG A 102 14.56 7.61 11.91
N GLY A 103 14.55 6.80 12.97
CA GLY A 103 13.93 5.47 12.94
C GLY A 103 12.43 5.54 12.68
N TYR A 104 11.74 6.51 13.28
CA TYR A 104 10.31 6.73 13.05
C TYR A 104 10.01 7.21 11.63
N LEU A 105 10.80 8.14 11.09
CA LEU A 105 10.64 8.58 9.71
C LEU A 105 10.81 7.42 8.71
N ALA A 106 11.81 6.56 8.93
CA ALA A 106 12.00 5.36 8.11
C ALA A 106 10.83 4.37 8.23
N TYR A 107 10.25 4.23 9.42
CA TYR A 107 9.04 3.44 9.63
C TYR A 107 7.86 3.99 8.81
N LEU A 108 7.60 5.30 8.87
CA LEU A 108 6.52 5.92 8.10
C LEU A 108 6.71 5.77 6.59
N GLU A 109 7.94 5.92 6.09
CA GLU A 109 8.25 5.68 4.68
C GLU A 109 7.97 4.23 4.28
N GLY A 110 8.32 3.26 5.13
CA GLY A 110 8.00 1.85 4.92
C GLY A 110 6.50 1.60 4.83
N VAL A 111 5.72 2.16 5.76
CA VAL A 111 4.25 2.04 5.77
C VAL A 111 3.65 2.65 4.50
N ALA A 112 4.14 3.81 4.06
CA ALA A 112 3.67 4.46 2.84
C ALA A 112 3.94 3.61 1.59
N LYS A 113 5.13 2.99 1.49
CA LYS A 113 5.47 2.09 0.38
C LYS A 113 4.58 0.85 0.36
N GLU A 114 4.31 0.24 1.51
CA GLU A 114 3.39 -0.90 1.59
C GLU A 114 1.96 -0.53 1.14
N GLU A 115 1.49 0.68 1.49
CA GLU A 115 0.20 1.18 1.01
C GLU A 115 0.18 1.39 -0.51
N GLU A 116 1.24 1.96 -1.08
CA GLU A 116 1.39 2.15 -2.52
C GLU A 116 1.44 0.81 -3.27
N GLU A 117 2.22 -0.15 -2.77
CA GLU A 117 2.29 -1.51 -3.34
C GLU A 117 0.92 -2.22 -3.26
N ALA A 118 0.19 -2.07 -2.17
CA ALA A 118 -1.15 -2.62 -2.05
C ALA A 118 -2.15 -1.95 -3.02
N GLU A 119 -2.05 -0.64 -3.23
CA GLU A 119 -2.91 0.08 -4.19
C GLU A 119 -2.59 -0.32 -5.64
N THR A 120 -1.31 -0.43 -6.00
CA THR A 120 -0.89 -0.88 -7.34
C THR A 120 -1.31 -2.31 -7.62
N ALA A 121 -1.20 -3.21 -6.63
CA ALA A 121 -1.67 -4.58 -6.73
C ALA A 121 -3.19 -4.65 -6.97
N LYS A 122 -3.99 -3.86 -6.22
CA LYS A 122 -5.44 -3.77 -6.44
C LYS A 122 -5.79 -3.27 -7.83
N LYS A 123 -5.14 -2.21 -8.31
CA LYS A 123 -5.36 -1.69 -9.68
C LYS A 123 -5.06 -2.74 -10.74
N LYS A 124 -3.99 -3.52 -10.56
CA LYS A 124 -3.63 -4.60 -11.48
C LYS A 124 -4.67 -5.72 -11.48
N GLU A 125 -5.14 -6.13 -10.30
CA GLU A 125 -6.19 -7.14 -10.16
C GLU A 125 -7.50 -6.69 -10.81
N GLU A 126 -7.92 -5.43 -10.61
CA GLU A 126 -9.08 -4.85 -11.29
C GLU A 126 -8.93 -4.88 -12.82
N GLN A 127 -7.74 -4.54 -13.33
CA GLN A 127 -7.46 -4.59 -14.76
C GLN A 127 -7.49 -6.03 -15.31
N ASP A 128 -6.96 -7.00 -14.58
CA ASP A 128 -6.97 -8.42 -14.96
C ASP A 128 -8.40 -8.97 -14.99
N LEU A 129 -9.24 -8.59 -14.02
CA LEU A 129 -10.67 -8.92 -14.01
C LEU A 129 -11.39 -8.30 -15.20
N PHE A 130 -11.13 -7.03 -15.50
CA PHE A 130 -11.68 -6.34 -16.66
C PHE A 130 -11.29 -7.04 -17.98
N ASN A 131 -10.01 -7.37 -18.15
CA ASN A 131 -9.51 -8.13 -19.30
C ASN A 131 -10.13 -9.54 -19.38
N SER A 132 -10.44 -10.14 -18.22
CA SER A 132 -11.14 -11.42 -18.16
C SER A 132 -12.58 -11.32 -18.68
N LEU A 133 -13.30 -10.24 -18.40
CA LEU A 133 -14.64 -10.01 -18.97
C LEU A 133 -14.59 -9.91 -20.49
N LEU A 134 -13.62 -9.14 -21.01
CA LEU A 134 -13.42 -8.96 -22.44
C LEU A 134 -13.09 -10.28 -23.14
N SER A 135 -12.17 -11.07 -22.58
CA SER A 135 -11.78 -12.37 -23.16
C SER A 135 -12.88 -13.43 -23.08
N LYS A 136 -13.73 -13.39 -22.05
CA LYS A 136 -14.89 -14.28 -21.91
C LYS A 136 -16.09 -13.85 -22.75
N ASN A 137 -16.03 -12.69 -23.40
CA ASN A 137 -17.13 -12.11 -24.18
C ASN A 137 -18.44 -12.04 -23.37
N LEU A 138 -18.35 -11.70 -22.09
CA LEU A 138 -19.53 -11.55 -21.22
C LEU A 138 -20.25 -10.24 -21.57
N ILE A 139 -21.20 -10.32 -22.50
CA ILE A 139 -22.00 -9.19 -22.98
C ILE A 139 -23.28 -8.95 -22.18
N ASP A 140 -23.63 -9.89 -21.30
CA ASP A 140 -24.75 -9.82 -20.38
C ASP A 140 -24.27 -9.26 -19.04
N GLU A 141 -24.91 -8.17 -18.61
CA GLU A 141 -24.48 -7.43 -17.40
C GLU A 141 -24.64 -8.27 -16.14
N ASP A 142 -25.75 -8.98 -15.98
CA ASP A 142 -26.01 -9.80 -14.79
C ASP A 142 -25.02 -10.98 -14.71
N ALA A 143 -24.68 -11.59 -15.84
CA ALA A 143 -23.66 -12.63 -15.91
C ALA A 143 -22.25 -12.09 -15.61
N ALA A 144 -21.91 -10.89 -16.12
CA ALA A 144 -20.64 -10.23 -15.84
C ALA A 144 -20.51 -9.82 -14.36
N VAL A 145 -21.56 -9.24 -13.78
CA VAL A 145 -21.62 -8.87 -12.36
C VAL A 145 -21.53 -10.11 -11.47
N THR A 146 -22.25 -11.19 -11.82
CA THR A 146 -22.16 -12.47 -11.09
C THR A 146 -20.74 -13.03 -11.15
N TYR A 147 -20.08 -12.97 -12.30
CA TYR A 147 -18.69 -13.43 -12.45
C TYR A 147 -17.72 -12.65 -11.54
N LEU A 148 -17.85 -11.33 -11.48
CA LEU A 148 -16.98 -10.47 -10.67
C LEU A 148 -17.26 -10.60 -9.17
N THR A 149 -18.52 -10.69 -8.78
CA THR A 149 -18.91 -10.89 -7.37
C THR A 149 -18.45 -12.26 -6.85
N MET A 150 -18.52 -13.32 -7.67
CA MET A 150 -17.91 -14.63 -7.34
C MET A 150 -16.38 -14.55 -7.15
N ARG A 151 -15.73 -13.54 -7.71
CA ARG A 151 -14.29 -13.26 -7.53
C ARG A 151 -14.01 -12.33 -6.35
N GLY A 152 -15.02 -11.95 -5.58
CA GLY A 152 -14.87 -11.11 -4.39
C GLY A 152 -14.92 -9.61 -4.65
N VAL A 153 -15.32 -9.17 -5.85
CA VAL A 153 -15.54 -7.75 -6.15
C VAL A 153 -16.88 -7.31 -5.57
N ASP A 154 -16.90 -6.13 -4.95
CA ASP A 154 -18.12 -5.49 -4.48
C ASP A 154 -19.12 -5.24 -5.63
N GLU A 155 -20.42 -5.36 -5.35
CA GLU A 155 -21.47 -5.29 -6.37
C GLU A 155 -21.47 -3.98 -7.16
N LYS A 156 -21.23 -2.84 -6.49
CA LYS A 156 -21.23 -1.54 -7.17
C LYS A 156 -20.08 -1.46 -8.17
N LYS A 157 -18.88 -1.86 -7.73
CA LYS A 157 -17.68 -1.87 -8.57
C LYS A 157 -17.77 -2.92 -9.68
N ALA A 158 -18.39 -4.06 -9.39
CA ALA A 158 -18.68 -5.10 -10.37
C ALA A 158 -19.57 -4.58 -11.50
N ARG A 159 -20.63 -3.82 -11.17
CA ARG A 159 -21.49 -3.16 -12.17
C ARG A 159 -20.70 -2.18 -13.03
N GLU A 160 -19.90 -1.31 -12.43
CA GLU A 160 -19.06 -0.34 -13.16
C GLU A 160 -18.15 -1.03 -14.19
N LEU A 161 -17.39 -2.05 -13.75
CA LEU A 161 -16.49 -2.81 -14.64
C LEU A 161 -17.26 -3.59 -15.71
N ALA A 162 -18.40 -4.19 -15.37
CA ALA A 162 -19.25 -4.91 -16.30
C ALA A 162 -19.77 -3.96 -17.40
N THR A 163 -20.36 -2.83 -17.04
CA THR A 163 -20.88 -1.85 -18.00
C THR A 163 -19.79 -1.36 -18.96
N GLU A 164 -18.60 -1.03 -18.45
CA GLU A 164 -17.49 -0.55 -19.26
C GLU A 164 -16.96 -1.63 -20.21
N SER A 165 -16.81 -2.87 -19.72
CA SER A 165 -16.34 -3.98 -20.56
C SER A 165 -17.32 -4.31 -21.70
N ILE A 166 -18.64 -4.28 -21.42
CA ILE A 166 -19.70 -4.50 -22.41
C ILE A 166 -19.69 -3.42 -23.48
N LYS A 167 -19.49 -2.15 -23.09
CA LYS A 167 -19.40 -1.02 -24.02
C LYS A 167 -18.24 -1.21 -25.01
N ILE A 168 -17.06 -1.60 -24.52
CA ILE A 168 -15.90 -1.88 -25.37
C ILE A 168 -16.17 -3.09 -26.28
N HIS A 169 -16.74 -4.17 -25.73
CA HIS A 169 -17.01 -5.37 -26.51
C HIS A 169 -17.99 -5.10 -27.67
N LYS A 170 -19.10 -4.39 -27.40
CA LYS A 170 -20.11 -4.05 -28.42
C LYS A 170 -19.58 -3.12 -29.51
N GLY A 171 -18.65 -2.23 -29.19
CA GLY A 171 -17.95 -1.40 -30.18
C GLY A 171 -16.82 -2.11 -30.92
N SER A 172 -16.51 -3.36 -30.58
CA SER A 172 -15.40 -4.08 -31.20
C SER A 172 -15.75 -4.58 -32.60
N ARG A 173 -14.79 -4.49 -33.53
CA ARG A 173 -14.96 -4.95 -34.91
C ARG A 173 -15.22 -6.46 -35.02
N SER A 174 -14.72 -7.22 -34.04
CA SER A 174 -14.99 -8.66 -33.90
C SER A 174 -16.47 -8.91 -33.66
N TYR A 175 -17.07 -8.21 -32.70
CA TYR A 175 -18.50 -8.33 -32.38
C TYR A 175 -19.37 -7.91 -33.56
N ILE A 176 -19.05 -6.79 -34.21
CA ILE A 176 -19.74 -6.35 -35.44
C ILE A 176 -19.67 -7.44 -36.52
N THR A 177 -18.50 -8.04 -36.74
CA THR A 177 -18.31 -9.12 -37.73
C THR A 177 -19.11 -10.36 -37.38
N GLN A 178 -19.19 -10.72 -36.09
CA GLN A 178 -20.01 -11.83 -35.62
C GLN A 178 -21.49 -11.59 -35.94
N LEU A 179 -22.02 -10.40 -35.62
CA LEU A 179 -23.41 -10.04 -35.91
C LEU A 179 -23.70 -10.06 -37.42
N ILE A 180 -22.76 -9.57 -38.26
CA ILE A 180 -22.86 -9.67 -39.72
C ILE A 180 -22.98 -11.13 -40.15
N ASN A 181 -22.15 -12.02 -39.61
CA ASN A 181 -22.15 -13.44 -39.98
C ASN A 181 -23.44 -14.14 -39.56
N GLU A 182 -23.93 -13.87 -38.35
CA GLU A 182 -25.20 -14.40 -37.84
C GLU A 182 -26.39 -13.94 -38.71
N ALA A 183 -26.48 -12.63 -38.97
CA ALA A 183 -27.54 -12.06 -39.81
C ALA A 183 -27.49 -12.59 -41.24
N SER A 184 -26.28 -12.72 -41.82
CA SER A 184 -26.07 -13.29 -43.15
C SER A 184 -26.49 -14.77 -43.22
N ALA A 185 -26.17 -15.55 -42.18
CA ALA A 185 -26.51 -16.97 -42.08
C ALA A 185 -28.01 -17.18 -41.91
N ALA A 186 -28.67 -16.33 -41.13
CA ALA A 186 -30.12 -16.31 -40.98
C ALA A 186 -30.88 -15.80 -42.21
N GLY A 187 -30.17 -15.34 -43.25
CA GLY A 187 -30.81 -14.91 -44.49
C GLY A 187 -31.49 -13.53 -44.41
N MET A 188 -31.10 -12.72 -43.43
CA MET A 188 -31.74 -11.45 -43.11
C MET A 188 -31.59 -10.44 -44.26
N THR A 189 -32.69 -9.74 -44.57
CA THR A 189 -32.70 -8.55 -45.43
C THR A 189 -32.07 -7.37 -44.70
N TYR A 190 -31.75 -6.29 -45.42
CA TYR A 190 -31.17 -5.08 -44.84
C TYR A 190 -31.93 -4.60 -43.59
N TYR A 191 -33.25 -4.37 -43.69
CA TYR A 191 -34.05 -3.87 -42.57
C TYR A 191 -34.12 -4.83 -41.38
N THR A 192 -34.15 -6.13 -41.63
CA THR A 192 -34.18 -7.14 -40.54
C THR A 192 -32.82 -7.30 -39.88
N ALA A 193 -31.72 -7.22 -40.65
CA ALA A 193 -30.37 -7.19 -40.12
C ALA A 193 -30.07 -5.91 -39.33
N TYR A 194 -30.58 -4.76 -39.78
CA TYR A 194 -30.46 -3.47 -39.10
C TYR A 194 -31.18 -3.47 -37.75
N ALA A 195 -32.44 -3.90 -37.72
CA ALA A 195 -33.20 -4.04 -36.47
C ALA A 195 -32.54 -5.06 -35.51
N TYR A 196 -31.98 -6.14 -36.05
CA TYR A 196 -31.21 -7.13 -35.27
C TYR A 196 -29.96 -6.50 -34.64
N ALA A 197 -29.17 -5.76 -35.42
CA ALA A 197 -27.96 -5.08 -34.96
C ALA A 197 -28.25 -4.05 -33.86
N LEU A 198 -29.28 -3.21 -34.04
CA LEU A 198 -29.72 -2.26 -33.01
C LEU A 198 -30.19 -2.96 -31.73
N LYS A 199 -30.97 -4.05 -31.85
CA LYS A 199 -31.41 -4.84 -30.69
C LYS A 199 -30.22 -5.46 -29.94
N LYS A 200 -29.12 -5.74 -30.63
CA LYS A 200 -27.88 -6.24 -30.04
C LYS A 200 -27.00 -5.13 -29.45
N GLY A 201 -27.43 -3.87 -29.57
CA GLY A 201 -26.83 -2.72 -28.89
C GLY A 201 -25.72 -2.05 -29.70
N LEU A 202 -25.69 -2.23 -31.02
CA LEU A 202 -24.90 -1.38 -31.91
C LEU A 202 -25.54 0.02 -31.98
N ASN A 203 -24.70 1.04 -32.19
CA ASN A 203 -25.19 2.36 -32.56
C ASN A 203 -25.74 2.34 -34.00
N GLU A 204 -26.44 3.40 -34.41
CA GLU A 204 -27.08 3.48 -35.73
C GLU A 204 -26.09 3.30 -36.88
N GLN A 205 -24.92 3.96 -36.81
CA GLN A 205 -23.91 3.92 -37.86
C GLN A 205 -23.33 2.51 -38.06
N ASP A 206 -22.91 1.86 -36.98
CA ASP A 206 -22.35 0.50 -37.04
C ASP A 206 -23.43 -0.53 -37.41
N ALA A 207 -24.69 -0.29 -37.00
CA ALA A 207 -25.82 -1.13 -37.39
C ALA A 207 -26.12 -1.03 -38.89
N GLU A 208 -26.05 0.17 -39.49
CA GLU A 208 -26.20 0.37 -40.93
C GLU A 208 -25.11 -0.33 -41.73
N GLU A 209 -23.85 -0.20 -41.31
CA GLU A 209 -22.71 -0.88 -41.95
C GLU A 209 -22.89 -2.40 -41.87
N ALA A 210 -23.20 -2.93 -40.68
CA ALA A 210 -23.41 -4.36 -40.46
C ALA A 210 -24.57 -4.91 -41.30
N ALA A 211 -25.70 -4.20 -41.35
CA ALA A 211 -26.88 -4.61 -42.11
C ALA A 211 -26.61 -4.64 -43.62
N THR A 212 -25.89 -3.65 -44.13
CA THR A 212 -25.51 -3.56 -45.55
C THR A 212 -24.66 -4.76 -45.97
N ILE A 213 -23.61 -5.05 -45.19
CA ILE A 213 -22.71 -6.16 -45.47
C ILE A 213 -23.44 -7.50 -45.34
N ALA A 214 -24.30 -7.66 -44.31
CA ALA A 214 -25.02 -8.90 -44.08
C ALA A 214 -26.03 -9.22 -45.20
N ALA A 215 -26.80 -8.22 -45.63
CA ALA A 215 -27.77 -8.36 -46.71
C ALA A 215 -27.08 -8.73 -48.05
N PHE A 216 -25.95 -8.08 -48.35
CA PHE A 216 -25.15 -8.40 -49.54
C PHE A 216 -24.63 -9.84 -49.51
N ARG A 217 -24.08 -10.29 -48.37
CA ARG A 217 -23.61 -11.67 -48.19
C ARG A 217 -24.74 -12.68 -48.31
N SER A 218 -25.92 -12.37 -47.74
CA SER A 218 -27.11 -13.22 -47.84
C SER A 218 -27.58 -13.39 -49.29
N ALA A 219 -27.67 -12.28 -50.05
CA ALA A 219 -28.06 -12.32 -51.46
C ALA A 219 -27.08 -13.15 -52.30
N LYS A 220 -25.77 -13.00 -52.05
CA LYS A 220 -24.73 -13.79 -52.72
C LYS A 220 -24.86 -15.29 -52.41
N ARG A 221 -25.18 -15.67 -51.16
CA ARG A 221 -25.43 -17.07 -50.79
C ARG A 221 -26.66 -17.66 -51.48
N LYS A 222 -27.75 -16.89 -51.59
CA LYS A 222 -28.97 -17.32 -52.28
C LYS A 222 -28.74 -17.54 -53.79
N ASN A 223 -27.89 -16.73 -54.41
CA ASN A 223 -27.53 -16.88 -55.84
C ASN A 223 -26.50 -17.99 -56.13
N HIS A 224 -25.90 -18.61 -55.11
CA HIS A 224 -24.87 -19.66 -55.29
C HIS A 224 -25.42 -21.09 -55.19
N TYR A 225 -26.71 -21.27 -54.91
CA TYR A 225 -27.42 -22.54 -55.14
C TYR A 225 -28.16 -22.42 -56.48
N PRO A 226 -27.55 -22.81 -57.62
CA PRO A 226 -28.31 -22.96 -58.85
C PRO A 226 -29.28 -24.12 -58.65
N ASN A 227 -30.55 -23.74 -58.60
CA ASN A 227 -31.73 -24.51 -58.95
C ASN A 227 -31.40 -25.83 -59.70
N SER A 228 -31.24 -26.95 -59.00
CA SER A 228 -31.25 -28.27 -59.61
C SER A 228 -32.70 -28.69 -59.87
N TYR A 229 -33.39 -27.96 -60.76
CA TYR A 229 -34.54 -28.52 -61.47
C TYR A 229 -34.00 -29.44 -62.55
N ASN A 230 -33.79 -30.70 -62.20
CA ASN A 230 -33.78 -31.77 -63.19
C ASN A 230 -35.23 -31.97 -63.63
N TYR A 231 -35.54 -31.48 -64.83
CA TYR A 231 -36.66 -31.99 -65.61
C TYR A 231 -36.38 -33.46 -65.94
N TYR A 232 -37.26 -34.35 -65.50
CA TYR A 232 -37.50 -35.65 -66.12
C TYR A 232 -38.89 -35.63 -66.74
#